data_AF-A0A5B9DBR7-F1
#
_entry.id   AF-A0A5B9DBR7-F1
#
_cell.length_a   1.000
_cell.length_b   1.000
_cell.length_c   1.000
_cell.angle_alpha   90.00
_cell.angle_beta   90.00
_cell.angle_gamma   90.00
#
_symmetry.space_group_name_H-M   'P 1'
#
loop_
_entity.id
_entity.type
_entity.pdbx_description
1 polymer ?
#
loop_
_entity_poly.entity_id
_entity_poly.type
_entity_poly.pdbx_seq_one_letter_code
_entity_poly.pdbx_strand_id
1 'polypeptide(L)'
;MGYICSKCGKEYTRRYHYENHIKKCTGTPTKKKITKKKAPVSRKSYGKKVPENIYFADLILFNAVKSFKKPDYLKILEFCSSFDIKTDEIISKLQNRIRIGDIKYHNIHEENIQKIITDILNKPKIQYPFIIPIQKFPQEFPSLNFNDYDSIIQFLQRIIQHYPGYLQLSSSKLGFPPDLVTFNHLFPNSVFFSLSNRWRIEK
;
A
#
# COMPACT_ATOMS: atom_id res chain seq x y z
N MET A 1 -29.15 33.47 2.50
CA MET A 1 -29.08 34.75 1.75
C MET A 1 -27.75 34.80 1.02
N GLY A 2 -27.76 34.76 -0.31
CA GLY A 2 -26.56 34.84 -1.16
C GLY A 2 -26.18 36.27 -1.51
N TYR A 3 -24.96 36.47 -2.01
CA TYR A 3 -24.47 37.77 -2.48
C TYR A 3 -24.52 37.82 -4.00
N ILE A 4 -25.37 38.68 -4.57
CA ILE A 4 -25.54 38.81 -6.02
C ILE A 4 -24.84 40.08 -6.50
N CYS A 5 -24.03 39.96 -7.55
CA CYS A 5 -23.40 41.12 -8.18
C CYS A 5 -24.42 41.88 -9.01
N SER A 6 -24.70 43.13 -8.65
CA SER A 6 -25.64 43.99 -9.38
C SER A 6 -25.21 44.32 -10.81
N LYS A 7 -23.92 44.19 -11.14
CA LYS A 7 -23.38 44.51 -12.47
C LYS A 7 -23.44 43.35 -13.46
N CYS A 8 -23.29 42.11 -13.00
CA CYS A 8 -23.23 40.93 -13.89
C CYS A 8 -24.18 39.79 -13.50
N GLY A 9 -24.98 39.97 -12.45
CA GLY A 9 -25.98 38.99 -11.99
C GLY A 9 -25.43 37.74 -11.33
N LYS A 10 -24.10 37.58 -11.18
CA LYS A 10 -23.52 36.36 -10.58
C LYS A 10 -23.77 36.29 -9.07
N GLU A 11 -24.24 35.14 -8.61
CA GLU A 11 -24.49 34.85 -7.19
C GLU A 11 -23.33 34.09 -6.54
N TYR A 12 -23.04 34.44 -5.29
CA TYR A 12 -21.98 33.85 -4.50
C TYR A 12 -22.49 33.47 -3.12
N THR A 13 -22.13 32.28 -2.66
CA THR A 13 -22.51 31.76 -1.33
C THR A 13 -21.65 32.33 -0.19
N ARG A 14 -20.45 32.86 -0.49
CA ARG A 14 -19.52 33.40 0.52
C ARG A 14 -19.07 34.81 0.17
N ARG A 15 -19.05 35.68 1.18
CA ARG A 15 -18.69 37.10 1.09
C ARG A 15 -17.30 37.34 0.50
N TYR A 16 -16.30 36.54 0.86
CA TYR A 16 -14.92 36.69 0.36
C TYR A 16 -14.83 36.54 -1.17
N HIS A 17 -15.55 35.58 -1.76
CA HIS A 17 -15.56 35.38 -3.22
C HIS A 17 -16.31 36.52 -3.92
N TYR A 18 -17.40 37.00 -3.32
CA TYR A 18 -18.13 38.17 -3.79
C TYR A 18 -17.27 39.44 -3.81
N GLU A 19 -16.53 39.73 -2.73
CA GLU A 19 -15.68 40.92 -2.64
C GLU A 19 -14.51 40.90 -3.64
N ASN A 20 -13.87 39.74 -3.82
CA ASN A 20 -12.84 39.57 -4.85
C ASN A 20 -13.41 39.68 -6.27
N HIS A 21 -14.63 39.19 -6.48
CA HIS A 21 -15.34 39.35 -7.74
C HIS A 21 -15.61 40.84 -8.02
N ILE A 22 -16.14 41.59 -7.06
CA ILE A 22 -16.40 43.03 -7.21
C ILE A 22 -15.12 43.78 -7.58
N LYS A 23 -14.00 43.53 -6.89
CA LYS A 23 -12.71 44.20 -7.20
C LYS A 23 -12.28 44.04 -8.66
N LYS A 24 -12.56 42.89 -9.28
CA LYS A 24 -12.26 42.63 -10.69
C LYS A 24 -13.37 43.13 -11.63
N CYS A 25 -14.63 43.06 -11.20
CA CYS A 25 -15.81 43.40 -12.00
C CYS A 25 -16.05 44.92 -12.11
N THR A 26 -15.71 45.69 -11.06
CA THR A 26 -15.86 47.15 -11.04
C THR A 26 -14.63 47.91 -11.50
N GLY A 27 -13.51 47.22 -11.82
CA GLY A 27 -12.41 47.76 -12.62
C GLY A 27 -11.74 49.02 -12.08
N THR A 28 -11.75 49.26 -10.76
CA THR A 28 -11.09 50.45 -10.19
C THR A 28 -9.59 50.18 -9.96
N PRO A 29 -8.68 50.95 -10.60
CA PRO A 29 -7.25 50.80 -10.41
C PRO A 29 -6.78 51.68 -9.25
N THR A 30 -6.47 51.11 -8.08
CA THR A 30 -5.78 51.87 -7.03
C THR A 30 -4.27 51.82 -7.26
N LYS A 31 -3.77 52.79 -8.04
CA LYS A 31 -2.36 53.20 -8.01
C LYS A 31 -2.09 53.90 -6.68
N LYS A 32 -1.34 53.28 -5.77
CA LYS A 32 -0.42 53.99 -4.87
C LYS A 32 0.92 53.26 -4.83
N LYS A 33 1.96 54.01 -5.17
CA LYS A 33 3.38 53.68 -5.03
C LYS A 33 3.64 53.21 -3.59
N ILE A 34 4.01 51.94 -3.43
CA ILE A 34 4.86 51.53 -2.31
C ILE A 34 6.27 51.43 -2.89
N THR A 35 7.14 52.23 -2.30
CA THR A 35 8.58 52.30 -2.52
C THR A 35 9.20 50.90 -2.48
N LYS A 36 10.25 50.72 -3.30
CA LYS A 36 11.10 49.52 -3.33
C LYS A 36 11.60 49.17 -1.91
N LYS A 37 10.87 48.35 -1.16
CA LYS A 37 11.51 47.38 -0.28
C LYS A 37 11.92 46.24 -1.21
N LYS A 38 13.23 46.00 -1.32
CA LYS A 38 13.75 44.74 -1.86
C LYS A 38 12.88 43.65 -1.26
N ALA A 39 12.26 42.83 -2.11
CA ALA A 39 11.60 41.65 -1.63
C ALA A 39 12.56 40.95 -0.66
N PRO A 40 12.12 40.44 0.50
CA PRO A 40 12.86 39.30 1.02
C PRO A 40 12.88 38.36 -0.19
N VAL A 41 14.08 38.07 -0.71
CA VAL A 41 14.30 36.99 -1.67
C VAL A 41 13.37 35.92 -1.19
N SER A 42 12.31 35.62 -1.97
CA SER A 42 11.44 34.52 -1.63
C SER A 42 12.43 33.41 -1.41
N ARG A 43 12.57 32.97 -0.15
CA ARG A 43 13.37 31.79 0.13
C ARG A 43 12.77 30.83 -0.86
N LYS A 44 13.56 30.45 -1.89
CA LYS A 44 13.29 29.31 -2.75
C LYS A 44 12.60 28.37 -1.81
N SER A 45 11.33 28.04 -2.06
CA SER A 45 10.61 27.09 -1.23
C SER A 45 11.57 25.94 -1.14
N TYR A 46 12.29 25.86 -0.02
CA TYR A 46 13.29 24.84 0.21
C TYR A 46 12.40 23.65 0.13
N GLY A 47 12.50 22.91 -0.99
CA GLY A 47 11.66 21.75 -1.26
C GLY A 47 11.64 21.04 0.07
N LYS A 48 10.43 20.93 0.67
CA LYS A 48 10.25 20.34 2.00
C LYS A 48 11.22 19.18 2.00
N LYS A 49 12.31 19.27 2.78
CA LYS A 49 13.32 18.22 2.77
C LYS A 49 12.52 17.02 3.20
N VAL A 50 12.15 16.18 2.23
CA VAL A 50 11.46 14.95 2.52
C VAL A 50 12.44 14.27 3.46
N PRO A 51 12.03 13.94 4.70
CA PRO A 51 12.95 13.35 5.65
C PRO A 51 13.72 12.25 4.93
N GLU A 52 15.05 12.32 4.98
CA GLU A 52 15.97 11.46 4.23
C GLU A 52 15.64 9.96 4.43
N ASN A 53 14.97 9.67 5.53
CA ASN A 53 14.48 8.37 5.95
C ASN A 53 13.21 7.84 5.23
N ILE A 54 12.41 8.68 4.55
CA ILE A 54 11.15 8.23 3.92
C ILE A 54 11.41 7.28 2.74
N TYR A 55 12.54 7.46 2.05
CA TYR A 55 12.91 6.67 0.88
C TYR A 55 13.89 5.54 1.19
N PHE A 56 14.45 5.50 2.40
CA PHE A 56 15.48 4.52 2.74
C PHE A 56 14.93 3.09 2.58
N ALA A 57 13.79 2.78 3.19
CA ALA A 57 13.17 1.46 3.07
C ALA A 57 12.80 1.09 1.62
N ASP A 58 12.31 2.04 0.84
CA ASP A 58 12.00 1.82 -0.59
C ASP A 58 13.26 1.55 -1.41
N LEU A 59 14.37 2.24 -1.13
CA LEU A 59 15.65 2.03 -1.80
C LEU A 59 16.25 0.66 -1.47
N ILE A 60 16.20 0.26 -0.19
CA ILE A 60 16.68 -1.06 0.23
C ILE A 60 15.81 -2.16 -0.40
N LEU A 61 14.48 -2.02 -0.39
CA LEU A 61 13.58 -2.97 -1.05
C LEU A 61 13.85 -3.06 -2.55
N PHE A 62 14.06 -1.93 -3.23
CA PHE A 62 14.42 -1.91 -4.65
C PHE A 62 15.71 -2.69 -4.90
N ASN A 63 16.75 -2.46 -4.09
CA ASN A 63 18.01 -3.15 -4.22
C ASN A 63 17.88 -4.65 -3.92
N ALA A 64 17.03 -5.05 -2.96
CA ALA A 64 16.72 -6.44 -2.69
C ALA A 64 16.16 -7.13 -3.94
N VAL A 65 15.11 -6.55 -4.54
CA VAL A 65 14.45 -7.13 -5.72
C VAL A 65 15.36 -7.09 -6.96
N LYS A 66 16.24 -6.08 -7.09
CA LYS A 66 17.13 -5.93 -8.25
C LYS A 66 18.35 -6.84 -8.20
N SER A 67 18.96 -7.00 -7.03
CA SER A 67 20.29 -7.61 -6.90
C SER A 67 20.25 -9.14 -6.99
N PHE A 68 19.14 -9.76 -6.62
CA PHE A 68 18.99 -11.20 -6.71
C PHE A 68 18.48 -11.64 -8.08
N LYS A 69 19.07 -12.70 -8.66
CA LYS A 69 18.63 -13.27 -9.95
C LYS A 69 17.20 -13.82 -9.90
N LYS A 70 16.81 -14.34 -8.73
CA LYS A 70 15.47 -14.85 -8.39
C LYS A 70 15.21 -14.54 -6.92
N PRO A 71 14.87 -13.28 -6.57
CA PRO A 71 14.56 -12.91 -5.21
C PRO A 71 13.27 -13.62 -4.80
N ASP A 72 13.33 -14.51 -3.82
CA ASP A 72 12.14 -15.01 -3.15
C ASP A 72 11.77 -14.10 -1.97
N TYR A 73 10.58 -14.32 -1.41
CA TYR A 73 10.03 -13.46 -0.37
C TYR A 73 10.92 -13.41 0.89
N LEU A 74 11.42 -14.57 1.34
CA LEU A 74 12.25 -14.63 2.55
C LEU A 74 13.60 -13.95 2.35
N LYS A 75 14.25 -14.14 1.20
CA LYS A 75 15.51 -13.44 0.87
C LYS A 75 15.33 -11.93 0.83
N ILE A 76 14.20 -11.44 0.33
CA ILE A 76 13.89 -10.00 0.37
C ILE A 76 13.77 -9.52 1.81
N LEU A 77 13.01 -10.25 2.65
CA LEU A 77 12.84 -9.89 4.05
C LEU A 77 14.17 -9.90 4.82
N GLU A 78 14.96 -10.95 4.65
CA GLU A 78 16.28 -11.11 5.28
C GLU A 78 17.23 -9.99 4.87
N PHE A 79 17.33 -9.71 3.55
CA PHE A 79 18.14 -8.63 3.03
C PHE A 79 17.72 -7.28 3.63
N CYS A 80 16.44 -6.94 3.60
CA CYS A 80 15.98 -5.66 4.14
C CYS A 80 16.15 -5.57 5.67
N SER A 81 15.98 -6.68 6.39
CA SER A 81 16.17 -6.73 7.85
C SER A 81 17.63 -6.50 8.24
N SER A 82 18.60 -6.83 7.37
CA SER A 82 20.02 -6.51 7.59
C SER A 82 20.33 -5.00 7.62
N PHE A 83 19.38 -4.16 7.22
CA PHE A 83 19.46 -2.69 7.29
C PHE A 83 18.56 -2.12 8.40
N ASP A 84 18.23 -2.92 9.42
CA ASP A 84 17.39 -2.53 10.57
C ASP A 84 15.96 -2.09 10.20
N ILE A 85 15.46 -2.48 9.02
CA ILE A 85 14.08 -2.20 8.61
C ILE A 85 13.16 -3.26 9.20
N LYS A 86 12.10 -2.82 9.88
CA LYS A 86 11.11 -3.72 10.49
C LYS A 86 10.38 -4.54 9.43
N THR A 87 10.15 -5.83 9.70
CA THR A 87 9.42 -6.76 8.82
C THR A 87 8.08 -6.21 8.36
N ASP A 88 7.26 -5.69 9.28
CA ASP A 88 5.94 -5.11 8.96
C ASP A 88 6.05 -3.93 7.98
N GLU A 89 7.10 -3.13 8.08
CA GLU A 89 7.36 -2.01 7.17
C GLU A 89 7.74 -2.51 5.78
N ILE A 90 8.63 -3.51 5.70
CA ILE A 90 9.03 -4.15 4.43
C ILE A 90 7.81 -4.77 3.75
N ILE A 91 6.96 -5.48 4.50
CA ILE A 91 5.74 -6.10 3.99
C ILE A 91 4.81 -5.03 3.43
N SER A 92 4.54 -3.97 4.19
CA SER A 92 3.66 -2.88 3.74
C SER A 92 4.19 -2.20 2.47
N LYS A 93 5.50 -1.94 2.40
CA LYS A 93 6.15 -1.37 1.21
C LYS A 93 6.06 -2.31 0.01
N LEU A 94 6.37 -3.59 0.20
CA LEU A 94 6.27 -4.62 -0.83
C LEU A 94 4.84 -4.74 -1.38
N GLN A 95 3.84 -4.84 -0.51
CA GLN A 95 2.42 -4.85 -0.88
C GLN A 95 2.04 -3.63 -1.71
N ASN A 96 2.42 -2.43 -1.25
CA ASN A 96 2.11 -1.20 -1.96
C ASN A 96 2.79 -1.15 -3.35
N ARG A 97 4.06 -1.57 -3.45
CA ARG A 97 4.82 -1.60 -4.70
C ARG A 97 4.25 -2.62 -5.70
N ILE A 98 3.76 -3.75 -5.21
CA ILE A 98 3.03 -4.72 -6.04
C ILE A 98 1.71 -4.12 -6.55
N ARG A 99 0.95 -3.47 -5.67
CA ARG A 99 -0.35 -2.85 -6.01
C ARG A 99 -0.24 -1.76 -7.07
N ILE A 100 0.80 -0.92 -7.02
CA ILE A 100 1.05 0.11 -8.05
C ILE A 100 1.75 -0.43 -9.31
N GLY A 101 2.11 -1.72 -9.30
CA GLY A 101 2.73 -2.40 -10.44
C GLY A 101 4.23 -2.13 -10.61
N ASP A 102 4.91 -1.63 -9.58
CA ASP A 102 6.37 -1.45 -9.55
C ASP A 102 7.11 -2.77 -9.36
N ILE A 103 6.50 -3.72 -8.65
CA ILE A 103 7.01 -5.07 -8.45
C ILE A 103 5.99 -6.06 -9.03
N LYS A 104 6.48 -7.04 -9.78
CA LYS A 104 5.72 -8.20 -10.22
C LYS A 104 6.18 -9.42 -9.43
N TYR A 105 5.27 -10.35 -9.20
CA TYR A 105 5.55 -11.65 -8.61
C TYR A 105 5.18 -12.75 -9.60
N HIS A 106 5.93 -13.85 -9.58
CA HIS A 106 5.85 -14.95 -10.55
C HIS A 106 5.89 -16.30 -9.85
N ASN A 107 5.69 -17.37 -10.63
CA ASN A 107 5.85 -18.76 -10.19
C ASN A 107 4.79 -19.23 -9.17
N ILE A 108 3.54 -18.81 -9.40
CA ILE A 108 2.36 -19.35 -8.74
C ILE A 108 1.63 -20.21 -9.77
N HIS A 109 1.66 -21.52 -9.59
CA HIS A 109 1.06 -22.46 -10.55
C HIS A 109 -0.41 -22.78 -10.22
N GLU A 110 -0.80 -22.59 -8.96
CA GLU A 110 -2.14 -22.93 -8.49
C GLU A 110 -3.03 -21.69 -8.43
N GLU A 111 -4.13 -21.70 -9.20
CA GLU A 111 -5.06 -20.56 -9.31
C GLU A 111 -5.61 -20.13 -7.94
N ASN A 112 -5.90 -21.09 -7.07
CA ASN A 112 -6.43 -20.82 -5.73
C ASN A 112 -5.41 -20.11 -4.83
N ILE A 113 -4.12 -20.38 -4.98
CA ILE A 113 -3.06 -19.64 -4.27
C ILE A 113 -2.98 -18.21 -4.77
N GLN A 114 -3.10 -18.02 -6.09
CA GLN A 114 -3.12 -16.68 -6.67
C GLN A 114 -4.32 -15.86 -6.16
N LYS A 115 -5.49 -16.49 -6.02
CA LYS A 115 -6.69 -15.91 -5.42
C LYS A 115 -6.46 -15.50 -3.97
N ILE A 116 -5.92 -16.39 -3.12
CA ILE A 116 -5.53 -16.07 -1.74
C ILE A 116 -4.62 -14.85 -1.71
N ILE A 117 -3.51 -14.89 -2.45
CA ILE A 117 -2.52 -13.80 -2.47
C ILE A 117 -3.19 -12.48 -2.89
N THR A 118 -4.05 -12.52 -3.91
CA THR A 118 -4.78 -11.33 -4.37
C THR A 118 -5.67 -10.76 -3.28
N ASP A 119 -6.45 -11.61 -2.59
CA ASP A 119 -7.31 -11.18 -1.48
C ASP A 119 -6.49 -10.60 -0.32
N ILE A 120 -5.33 -11.18 -0.01
CA ILE A 120 -4.40 -10.67 1.01
C ILE A 120 -3.81 -9.31 0.58
N LEU A 121 -3.34 -9.17 -0.66
CA LEU A 121 -2.76 -7.94 -1.18
C LEU A 121 -3.76 -6.76 -1.21
N ASN A 122 -5.05 -7.05 -1.26
CA ASN A 122 -6.11 -6.04 -1.23
C ASN A 122 -6.44 -5.53 0.17
N LYS A 123 -5.96 -6.17 1.24
CA LYS A 123 -6.19 -5.69 2.61
C LYS A 123 -5.24 -4.51 2.93
N PRO A 124 -5.73 -3.46 3.63
CA PRO A 124 -4.98 -2.22 3.84
C PRO A 124 -3.77 -2.37 4.77
N LYS A 125 -3.84 -3.29 5.74
CA LYS A 125 -2.76 -3.57 6.69
C LYS A 125 -2.92 -5.00 7.17
N ILE A 126 -1.84 -5.77 7.12
CA ILE A 126 -1.76 -7.13 7.65
C ILE A 126 -0.50 -7.23 8.48
N GLN A 127 -0.63 -7.84 9.65
CA GLN A 127 0.50 -8.22 10.48
C GLN A 127 0.76 -9.71 10.28
N TYR A 128 2.03 -10.08 10.22
CA TYR A 128 2.46 -11.46 10.08
C TYR A 128 3.11 -11.96 11.38
N PRO A 129 2.81 -13.19 11.82
CA PRO A 129 1.94 -14.18 11.16
C PRO A 129 0.45 -13.77 11.17
N PHE A 130 -0.25 -14.03 10.07
CA PHE A 130 -1.66 -13.68 9.90
C PHE A 130 -2.53 -14.88 10.29
N ILE A 131 -3.22 -14.78 11.42
CA ILE A 131 -3.99 -15.86 12.03
C ILE A 131 -5.49 -15.60 11.86
N ILE A 132 -6.22 -16.60 11.37
CA ILE A 132 -7.67 -16.54 11.20
C ILE A 132 -8.33 -17.83 11.69
N PRO A 133 -9.50 -17.75 12.34
CA PRO A 133 -10.35 -18.92 12.56
C PRO A 133 -10.83 -19.51 11.23
N ILE A 134 -10.82 -20.84 11.10
CA ILE A 134 -11.23 -21.54 9.87
C ILE A 134 -12.68 -21.20 9.50
N GLN A 135 -13.55 -20.99 10.50
CA GLN A 135 -14.94 -20.58 10.29
C GLN A 135 -15.07 -19.21 9.58
N LYS A 136 -14.07 -18.33 9.72
CA LYS A 136 -14.02 -17.03 9.05
C LYS A 136 -13.30 -17.09 7.70
N PHE A 137 -12.72 -18.22 7.34
CA PHE A 137 -11.94 -18.38 6.11
C PHE A 137 -12.73 -17.95 4.84
N PRO A 138 -14.01 -18.33 4.64
CA PRO A 138 -14.78 -17.90 3.47
C PRO A 138 -15.01 -16.38 3.41
N GLN A 139 -15.09 -15.72 4.57
CA GLN A 139 -15.28 -14.27 4.66
C GLN A 139 -13.98 -13.53 4.33
N GLU A 140 -12.84 -14.09 4.77
CA GLU A 140 -11.52 -13.53 4.52
C GLU A 140 -11.04 -13.75 3.06
N PHE A 141 -11.50 -14.83 2.43
CA PHE A 141 -11.16 -15.28 1.08
C PHE A 141 -12.39 -15.58 0.22
N PRO A 142 -13.22 -14.57 -0.08
CA PRO A 142 -14.46 -14.77 -0.83
C PRO A 142 -14.22 -15.26 -2.25
N SER A 143 -13.03 -15.05 -2.82
CA SER A 143 -12.70 -15.47 -4.19
C SER A 143 -12.64 -16.99 -4.38
N LEU A 144 -12.58 -17.78 -3.30
CA LEU A 144 -12.43 -19.23 -3.35
C LEU A 144 -13.76 -20.00 -3.32
N ASN A 145 -14.87 -19.34 -2.99
CA ASN A 145 -16.23 -19.92 -3.02
C ASN A 145 -16.39 -21.26 -2.27
N PHE A 146 -15.81 -21.38 -1.08
CA PHE A 146 -16.02 -22.58 -0.24
C PHE A 146 -17.43 -22.60 0.36
N ASN A 147 -18.07 -23.77 0.30
CA ASN A 147 -19.44 -23.97 0.78
C ASN A 147 -19.52 -24.72 2.12
N ASP A 148 -18.45 -25.40 2.52
CA ASP A 148 -18.43 -26.25 3.70
C ASP A 148 -17.04 -26.30 4.35
N TYR A 149 -17.01 -26.74 5.60
CA TYR A 149 -15.81 -26.78 6.43
C TYR A 149 -14.78 -27.80 5.94
N ASP A 150 -15.22 -28.99 5.51
CA ASP A 150 -14.32 -30.08 5.16
C ASP A 150 -13.56 -29.77 3.87
N SER A 151 -14.22 -29.14 2.89
CA SER A 151 -13.59 -28.62 1.68
C SER A 151 -12.49 -27.62 1.99
N ILE A 152 -12.69 -26.75 3.00
CA ILE A 152 -11.67 -25.79 3.44
C ILE A 152 -10.48 -26.53 4.05
N ILE A 153 -10.72 -27.50 4.95
CA ILE A 153 -9.65 -28.26 5.60
C ILE A 153 -8.83 -29.04 4.56
N GLN A 154 -9.47 -29.77 3.65
CA GLN A 154 -8.79 -30.54 2.61
C GLN A 154 -7.96 -29.63 1.69
N PHE A 155 -8.51 -28.46 1.34
CA PHE A 155 -7.80 -27.46 0.58
C PHE A 155 -6.56 -26.94 1.32
N LEU A 156 -6.69 -26.55 2.58
CA LEU A 156 -5.59 -26.04 3.38
C LEU A 156 -4.50 -27.09 3.61
N GLN A 157 -4.88 -28.35 3.84
CA GLN A 157 -3.93 -29.47 3.93
C GLN A 157 -3.14 -29.66 2.64
N ARG A 158 -3.79 -29.54 1.48
CA ARG A 158 -3.12 -29.60 0.17
C ARG A 158 -2.11 -28.45 -0.01
N ILE A 159 -2.47 -27.24 0.41
CA ILE A 159 -1.55 -26.09 0.41
C ILE A 159 -0.33 -26.38 1.29
N ILE A 160 -0.53 -26.88 2.51
CA ILE A 160 0.56 -27.21 3.44
C ILE A 160 1.53 -28.22 2.81
N GLN A 161 1.00 -29.22 2.11
CA GLN A 161 1.80 -30.24 1.43
C GLN A 161 2.64 -29.65 0.29
N HIS A 162 2.07 -28.76 -0.53
CA HIS A 162 2.79 -28.17 -1.67
C HIS A 162 3.70 -27.01 -1.29
N TYR A 163 3.36 -26.25 -0.25
CA TYR A 163 4.07 -25.04 0.18
C TYR A 163 4.40 -25.13 1.69
N PRO A 164 5.33 -26.02 2.08
CA PRO A 164 5.68 -26.20 3.48
C PRO A 164 6.20 -24.88 4.09
N GLY A 165 5.67 -24.55 5.27
CA GLY A 165 6.01 -23.32 5.98
C GLY A 165 5.25 -22.07 5.55
N TYR A 166 4.51 -22.09 4.43
CA TYR A 166 3.67 -20.96 4.04
C TYR A 166 2.45 -20.81 4.96
N LEU A 167 1.80 -21.94 5.27
CA LEU A 167 0.58 -22.01 6.07
C LEU A 167 0.72 -23.11 7.13
N GLN A 168 0.04 -22.93 8.26
CA GLN A 168 -0.08 -23.92 9.31
C GLN A 168 -1.54 -24.01 9.79
N LEU A 169 -1.98 -25.23 10.08
CA LEU A 169 -3.23 -25.49 10.81
C LEU A 169 -2.89 -25.78 12.27
N SER A 170 -3.61 -25.17 13.20
CA SER A 170 -3.47 -25.40 14.63
C SER A 170 -4.83 -25.47 15.30
N SER A 171 -4.88 -26.08 16.49
CA SER A 171 -6.07 -26.08 17.33
C SER A 171 -5.90 -25.07 18.46
N SER A 172 -6.95 -24.30 18.72
CA SER A 172 -7.04 -23.39 19.85
C SER A 172 -7.10 -24.11 21.20
N LYS A 173 -7.48 -25.40 21.19
CA LYS A 173 -7.59 -26.24 22.38
C LYS A 173 -6.83 -27.56 22.19
N LEU A 174 -6.10 -27.98 23.22
CA LEU A 174 -5.37 -29.23 23.18
C LEU A 174 -6.33 -30.42 22.99
N GLY A 175 -6.06 -31.27 22.00
CA GLY A 175 -6.87 -32.46 21.69
C GLY A 175 -8.09 -32.22 20.79
N PHE A 176 -8.29 -30.99 20.31
CA PHE A 176 -9.38 -30.66 19.38
C PHE A 176 -8.88 -30.66 17.93
N PRO A 177 -9.79 -30.80 16.94
CA PRO A 177 -9.43 -30.62 15.54
C PRO A 177 -8.87 -29.20 15.30
N PRO A 178 -8.06 -29.00 14.24
CA PRO A 178 -7.58 -27.68 13.89
C PRO A 178 -8.75 -26.74 13.59
N ASP A 179 -8.76 -25.57 14.20
CA ASP A 179 -9.78 -24.52 14.04
C ASP A 179 -9.15 -23.16 13.70
N LEU A 180 -7.82 -23.07 13.66
CA LEU A 180 -7.05 -21.89 13.30
C LEU A 180 -6.18 -22.15 12.07
N VAL A 181 -6.14 -21.16 11.18
CA VAL A 181 -5.21 -21.07 10.05
C VAL A 181 -4.21 -19.97 10.34
N THR A 182 -2.94 -20.27 10.22
CA THR A 182 -1.85 -19.30 10.37
C THR A 182 -1.09 -19.19 9.06
N PHE A 183 -1.11 -18.02 8.43
CA PHE A 183 -0.22 -17.68 7.33
C PHE A 183 1.07 -17.11 7.92
N ASN A 184 2.17 -17.84 7.80
CA ASN A 184 3.46 -17.40 8.34
C ASN A 184 4.05 -16.26 7.51
N HIS A 185 3.73 -16.24 6.21
CA HIS A 185 4.33 -15.36 5.22
C HIS A 185 3.27 -14.84 4.25
N LEU A 186 3.53 -13.67 3.65
CA LEU A 186 2.65 -13.10 2.63
C LEU A 186 2.66 -13.90 1.32
N PHE A 187 3.80 -14.53 1.01
CA PHE A 187 3.98 -15.33 -0.19
C PHE A 187 4.64 -16.68 0.15
N PRO A 188 4.31 -17.76 -0.59
CA PRO A 188 5.09 -18.99 -0.55
C PRO A 188 6.54 -18.76 -1.01
N ASN A 189 7.48 -19.57 -0.50
CA ASN A 189 8.90 -19.46 -0.84
C ASN A 189 9.21 -19.74 -2.32
N SER A 190 8.28 -20.37 -3.05
CA SER A 190 8.40 -20.61 -4.48
C SER A 190 8.15 -19.36 -5.34
N VAL A 191 7.61 -18.29 -4.76
CA VAL A 191 7.28 -17.05 -5.48
C VAL A 191 8.51 -16.17 -5.62
N PHE A 192 8.78 -15.72 -6.84
CA PHE A 192 9.90 -14.82 -7.14
C PHE A 192 9.42 -13.46 -7.59
N PHE A 193 10.21 -12.43 -7.28
CA PHE A 193 9.88 -11.04 -7.58
C PHE A 193 10.76 -10.48 -8.69
N SER A 194 10.19 -9.54 -9.46
CA SER A 194 10.94 -8.78 -10.45
C SER A 194 10.46 -7.33 -10.47
N LEU A 195 11.39 -6.40 -10.70
CA LEU A 195 11.03 -5.01 -10.94
C LEU A 195 10.25 -4.86 -12.25
N SER A 196 9.30 -3.94 -12.28
CA SER A 196 8.78 -3.39 -13.51
C SER A 196 9.62 -2.18 -13.95
N ASN A 197 9.56 -1.83 -15.23
CA ASN A 197 10.27 -0.66 -15.77
C ASN A 197 9.73 0.69 -15.25
N ARG A 198 8.74 0.68 -14.34
CA ARG A 198 8.05 1.87 -13.83
C ARG A 198 8.58 2.36 -12.49
N TRP A 199 9.31 1.53 -11.74
CA TRP A 199 9.79 1.93 -10.43
C TRP A 199 10.88 3.01 -10.57
N ARG A 200 10.48 4.25 -10.34
CA ARG A 200 11.37 5.42 -10.23
C ARG A 200 11.52 5.78 -8.77
N ILE A 201 12.76 5.80 -8.28
CA ILE A 201 13.09 6.38 -6.98
C ILE A 201 13.42 7.85 -7.26
N GLU A 202 12.39 8.71 -7.20
CA GLU A 202 12.59 10.15 -7.35
C GLU A 202 13.18 10.70 -6.04
N LYS A 203 14.30 11.42 -6.17
CA LYS A 203 15.04 12.07 -5.07
C LYS A 203 14.42 13.39 -4.67
#